data_AF-A0A914CIN8-F1
#
_entry.id   AF-A0A914CIN8-F1
#
_cell.length_a   1.000
_cell.length_b   1.000
_cell.length_c   1.000
_cell.angle_alpha   90.00
_cell.angle_beta   90.00
_cell.angle_gamma   90.00
#
_symmetry.space_group_name_H-M   'P 1'
#
loop_
_entity.id
_entity.type
_entity.pdbx_description
1 polymer ?
#
loop_
_entity_poly.entity_id
_entity_poly.type
_entity_poly.pdbx_seq_one_letter_code
_entity_poly.pdbx_strand_id
1 'polypeptide(L)'
;MDNINRAKGNGTVNRMTVWRWFSKFRNNQMDIADKKRSGRPREVDRVAVVNAIEVHPSMTTRIMIEEMRESLTEFFDSKDREWYRRGIHKLEEQWQKVIESGGEYFDY
;
A
#
# COMPACT_ATOMS: atom_id res chain seq x y z
N MET A 1 30.50 -0.24 3.95
CA MET A 1 29.74 0.49 2.90
C MET A 1 30.69 1.32 2.05
N ASP A 2 31.61 2.03 2.72
CA ASP A 2 32.56 2.95 2.10
C ASP A 2 33.44 2.30 1.04
N ASN A 3 33.80 1.02 1.16
CA ASN A 3 34.61 0.35 0.14
C ASN A 3 33.88 0.24 -1.22
N ILE A 4 32.56 0.00 -1.23
CA ILE A 4 31.78 -0.11 -2.47
C ILE A 4 31.57 1.29 -3.07
N ASN A 5 31.19 2.26 -2.26
CA ASN A 5 31.00 3.64 -2.72
C ASN A 5 32.34 4.30 -3.13
N ARG A 6 33.45 3.97 -2.46
CA ARG A 6 34.79 4.41 -2.88
C ARG A 6 35.24 3.77 -4.19
N ALA A 7 34.87 2.52 -4.45
CA ALA A 7 35.23 1.81 -5.68
C ALA A 7 34.29 2.12 -6.88
N LYS A 8 33.03 2.50 -6.63
CA LYS A 8 31.98 2.66 -7.66
C LYS A 8 31.42 4.07 -7.80
N GLY A 9 31.84 5.01 -6.96
CA GLY A 9 31.35 6.39 -6.94
C GLY A 9 30.62 6.71 -5.64
N ASN A 10 30.87 7.91 -5.12
CA ASN A 10 30.22 8.33 -3.89
C ASN A 10 28.71 8.48 -4.12
N GLY A 11 27.90 7.85 -3.28
CA GLY A 11 26.44 7.80 -3.45
C GLY A 11 25.92 6.71 -4.41
N THR A 12 26.79 5.90 -5.02
CA THR A 12 26.38 4.88 -6.01
C THR A 12 25.47 3.80 -5.42
N VAL A 13 25.61 3.48 -4.13
CA VAL A 13 24.73 2.51 -3.47
C VAL A 13 24.32 3.04 -2.09
N ASN A 14 23.03 2.92 -1.76
CA ASN A 14 22.52 3.22 -0.43
C ASN A 14 22.89 2.08 0.54
N ARG A 15 23.23 2.42 1.80
CA ARG A 15 23.54 1.47 2.88
C ARG A 15 22.45 0.38 3.02
N MET A 16 21.19 0.77 2.87
CA MET A 16 20.03 -0.13 2.94
C MET A 16 20.03 -1.15 1.80
N THR A 17 20.35 -0.72 0.58
CA THR A 17 20.48 -1.61 -0.58
C THR A 17 21.56 -2.66 -0.35
N VAL A 18 22.71 -2.28 0.19
CA VAL A 18 23.80 -3.23 0.48
C VAL A 18 23.43 -4.21 1.58
N TRP A 19 22.77 -3.75 2.65
CA TRP A 19 22.32 -4.65 3.71
C TRP A 19 21.23 -5.62 3.22
N ARG A 20 20.30 -5.16 2.38
CA ARG A 20 19.27 -6.01 1.74
C ARG A 20 19.91 -7.12 0.89
N TRP A 21 20.90 -6.78 0.07
CA TRP A 21 21.62 -7.78 -0.74
C TRP A 21 22.45 -8.73 0.12
N PHE A 22 23.12 -8.23 1.16
CA PHE A 22 23.87 -9.08 2.10
C PHE A 22 22.96 -10.10 2.79
N SER A 23 21.76 -9.70 3.21
CA SER A 23 20.76 -10.58 3.81
C SER A 23 20.28 -11.66 2.83
N LYS A 24 20.00 -11.30 1.57
CA LYS A 24 19.65 -12.26 0.51
C LYS A 24 20.73 -13.32 0.31
N PHE A 25 21.97 -12.91 0.15
CA PHE A 25 23.10 -13.84 -0.05
C PHE A 25 23.34 -14.73 1.16
N ARG A 26 23.20 -14.20 2.38
CA ARG A 26 23.30 -14.98 3.62
C ARG A 26 22.23 -16.09 3.71
N ASN A 27 21.06 -15.86 3.12
CA ASN A 27 19.96 -16.82 3.04
C ASN A 27 19.99 -17.66 1.75
N ASN A 28 21.14 -17.79 1.10
CA ASN A 28 21.36 -18.57 -0.12
C ASN A 28 20.49 -18.15 -1.32
N GLN A 29 19.95 -16.93 -1.31
CA GLN A 29 19.24 -16.33 -2.44
C GLN A 29 20.26 -15.63 -3.35
N MET A 30 20.85 -16.41 -4.25
CA MET A 30 21.94 -15.96 -5.15
C MET A 30 21.46 -15.35 -6.47
N ASP A 31 20.15 -15.37 -6.72
CA ASP A 31 19.56 -14.73 -7.91
C ASP A 31 19.69 -13.21 -7.81
N ILE A 32 20.35 -12.64 -8.82
CA ILE A 32 20.61 -11.20 -8.93
C ILE A 32 19.59 -10.48 -9.81
N ALA A 33 18.69 -11.21 -10.50
CA ALA A 33 17.70 -10.61 -11.38
C ALA A 33 16.61 -9.86 -10.59
N ASP A 34 16.12 -8.76 -11.16
CA ASP A 34 14.95 -8.06 -10.63
C ASP A 34 13.73 -8.96 -10.80
N LYS A 35 13.10 -9.32 -9.67
CA LYS A 35 11.81 -10.02 -9.67
C LYS A 35 10.74 -9.12 -10.27
N LYS A 36 9.68 -9.74 -10.83
CA LYS A 36 8.49 -8.99 -11.24
C LYS A 36 7.98 -8.16 -10.06
N ARG A 37 7.86 -6.85 -10.26
CA ARG A 37 7.31 -5.93 -9.27
C ARG A 37 5.82 -6.25 -9.07
N SER A 38 5.36 -6.25 -7.82
CA SER A 38 3.93 -6.22 -7.52
C SER A 38 3.37 -4.87 -7.99
N GLY A 39 2.49 -4.90 -9.00
CA GLY A 39 1.76 -3.74 -9.48
C GLY A 39 0.30 -3.76 -9.03
N ARG A 40 -0.44 -2.68 -9.31
CA ARG A 40 -1.91 -2.64 -9.15
C ARG A 40 -2.54 -3.84 -9.86
N PRO A 41 -3.50 -4.56 -9.23
CA PRO A 41 -4.23 -5.62 -9.91
C PRO A 41 -4.83 -5.09 -11.21
N ARG A 42 -4.46 -5.69 -12.34
CA ARG A 42 -4.92 -5.29 -13.68
C ARG A 42 -6.33 -5.77 -13.98
N GLU A 43 -6.77 -6.82 -13.29
CA GLU A 43 -8.07 -7.44 -13.53
C GLU A 43 -9.06 -6.97 -12.45
N VAL A 44 -10.03 -6.19 -12.90
CA VAL A 44 -11.27 -5.95 -12.15
C VAL A 44 -12.11 -7.21 -12.31
N ASP A 45 -12.60 -7.76 -11.19
CA ASP A 45 -13.56 -8.86 -11.19
C ASP A 45 -14.88 -8.37 -11.82
N ARG A 46 -15.02 -8.64 -13.11
CA ARG A 46 -16.21 -8.26 -13.89
C ARG A 46 -17.45 -9.00 -13.42
N VAL A 47 -17.30 -10.21 -12.88
CA VAL A 47 -18.43 -11.04 -12.43
C VAL A 47 -19.02 -10.43 -11.17
N ALA A 48 -18.20 -10.01 -10.22
CA ALA A 48 -18.65 -9.31 -9.02
C ALA A 48 -19.39 -7.99 -9.37
N VAL A 49 -18.87 -7.24 -10.34
CA VAL A 49 -19.50 -5.98 -10.80
C VAL A 49 -20.84 -6.24 -11.48
N VAL A 50 -20.92 -7.24 -12.36
CA VAL A 50 -22.16 -7.59 -13.07
C VAL A 50 -23.22 -8.09 -12.10
N ASN A 51 -22.86 -8.98 -11.17
CA ASN A 51 -23.79 -9.48 -10.16
C ASN A 51 -24.38 -8.34 -9.31
N ALA A 52 -23.56 -7.35 -8.94
CA ALA A 52 -24.04 -6.19 -8.18
C ALA A 52 -25.04 -5.32 -8.97
N ILE A 53 -24.90 -5.25 -10.30
CA ILE A 53 -25.81 -4.53 -11.20
C ILE A 53 -27.11 -5.33 -11.42
N GLU A 54 -26.99 -6.65 -11.62
CA GLU A 54 -28.13 -7.54 -11.86
C GLU A 54 -29.04 -7.72 -10.66
N VAL A 55 -28.51 -7.66 -9.44
CA VAL A 55 -29.31 -7.71 -8.20
C VAL A 55 -30.23 -6.49 -8.08
N HIS A 56 -29.90 -5.36 -8.73
CA HIS A 56 -30.74 -4.16 -8.74
C HIS A 56 -30.86 -3.52 -10.14
N PRO A 57 -31.65 -4.12 -11.07
CA PRO A 57 -31.71 -3.72 -12.48
C PRO A 57 -32.24 -2.30 -12.75
N SER A 58 -33.07 -1.76 -11.85
CA SER A 58 -33.64 -0.41 -11.93
C SER A 58 -32.85 0.64 -11.16
N MET A 59 -31.76 0.23 -10.50
CA MET A 59 -30.90 1.13 -9.76
C MET A 59 -30.01 1.86 -10.75
N THR A 60 -30.45 3.05 -11.15
CA THR A 60 -29.57 3.94 -11.91
C THR A 60 -28.30 4.14 -11.08
N THR A 61 -27.13 4.27 -11.72
CA THR A 61 -25.85 4.54 -11.06
C THR A 61 -25.93 5.65 -10.00
N ARG A 62 -26.85 6.62 -10.20
CA ARG A 62 -27.17 7.66 -9.22
C ARG A 62 -27.75 7.13 -7.91
N ILE A 63 -28.72 6.21 -7.96
CA ILE A 63 -29.35 5.65 -6.76
C ILE A 63 -28.35 4.74 -6.02
N MET A 64 -27.51 3.99 -6.73
CA MET A 64 -26.40 3.24 -6.09
C MET A 64 -25.41 4.16 -5.37
N ILE A 65 -25.06 5.31 -5.98
CA ILE A 65 -24.18 6.30 -5.35
C ILE A 65 -24.85 6.90 -4.11
N GLU A 66 -26.15 7.16 -4.17
CA GLU A 66 -26.92 7.70 -3.04
C GLU A 66 -26.98 6.71 -1.88
N GLU A 67 -27.31 5.44 -2.11
CA GLU A 67 -27.30 4.41 -1.07
C GLU A 67 -25.90 4.21 -0.47
N MET A 68 -24.87 4.16 -1.32
CA MET A 68 -23.50 4.02 -0.83
C MET A 68 -23.10 5.23 0.03
N ARG A 69 -23.54 6.43 -0.33
CA ARG A 69 -23.30 7.64 0.45
C ARG A 69 -24.05 7.62 1.78
N GLU A 70 -25.31 7.18 1.80
CA GLU A 70 -26.10 7.03 3.02
C GLU A 70 -25.47 6.01 3.97
N SER A 71 -25.10 4.83 3.46
CA SER A 71 -24.42 3.80 4.24
C SER A 71 -23.08 4.27 4.82
N LEU A 72 -22.29 5.02 4.05
CA LEU A 72 -21.04 5.62 4.55
C LEU A 72 -21.31 6.68 5.62
N THR A 73 -22.35 7.49 5.44
CA THR A 73 -22.73 8.54 6.40
C THR A 73 -23.13 7.91 7.73
N GLU A 74 -24.04 6.92 7.72
CA GLU A 74 -24.42 6.17 8.92
C GLU A 74 -23.22 5.49 9.58
N PHE A 75 -22.33 4.89 8.78
CA PHE A 75 -21.13 4.26 9.31
C PHE A 75 -20.24 5.26 10.06
N PHE A 76 -20.01 6.45 9.51
CA PHE A 76 -19.18 7.48 10.15
C PHE A 76 -19.89 8.12 11.34
N ASP A 77 -21.20 8.38 11.24
CA ASP A 77 -22.00 8.93 12.34
C ASP A 77 -22.12 7.95 13.52
N SER A 78 -22.04 6.64 13.25
CA SER A 78 -22.00 5.62 14.30
C SER A 78 -20.70 5.60 15.11
N LYS A 79 -19.65 6.33 14.70
CA LYS A 79 -18.35 6.32 15.39
C LYS A 79 -18.27 7.38 16.47
N ASP A 80 -17.70 7.00 17.60
CA ASP A 80 -17.43 7.92 18.70
C ASP A 80 -16.17 8.77 18.47
N ARG A 81 -16.00 9.80 19.30
CA ARG A 81 -14.83 10.71 19.24
C ARG A 81 -13.51 9.95 19.39
N GLU A 82 -13.47 8.92 20.23
CA GLU A 82 -12.24 8.16 20.47
C GLU A 82 -11.84 7.32 19.26
N TRP A 83 -12.78 6.81 18.47
CA TRP A 83 -12.51 6.11 17.22
C TRP A 83 -11.79 7.02 16.23
N TYR A 84 -12.28 8.25 16.04
CA TYR A 84 -11.60 9.25 15.21
C TYR A 84 -10.23 9.63 15.77
N ARG A 85 -10.12 9.85 17.09
CA ARG A 85 -8.87 10.19 17.76
C ARG A 85 -7.80 9.11 17.52
N ARG A 86 -8.16 7.84 17.70
CA ARG A 86 -7.27 6.69 17.42
C ARG A 86 -6.88 6.63 15.94
N GLY A 87 -7.83 6.86 15.03
CA GLY A 87 -7.57 6.88 13.59
C GLY A 87 -6.55 7.96 13.20
N ILE A 88 -6.72 9.18 13.70
CA ILE A 88 -5.81 10.31 13.46
C ILE A 88 -4.42 10.05 14.05
N HIS A 89 -4.34 9.54 15.29
CA HIS A 89 -3.05 9.20 15.90
C HIS A 89 -2.30 8.12 15.10
N LYS A 90 -3.02 7.12 14.61
CA LYS A 90 -2.44 6.08 13.75
C LYS A 90 -1.89 6.66 12.45
N LEU A 91 -2.50 7.72 11.89
CA LEU A 91 -1.96 8.38 10.70
C LEU A 91 -0.61 9.05 11.00
N GLU A 92 -0.47 9.70 12.15
CA GLU A 92 0.79 10.30 12.57
C GLU A 92 1.90 9.25 12.70
N GLU A 93 1.61 8.10 13.31
CA GLU A 93 2.54 6.97 13.39
C GLU A 93 2.94 6.43 12.02
N GLN A 94 1.99 6.35 11.07
CA GLN A 94 2.26 5.88 9.72
C GLN A 94 3.07 6.91 8.92
N TRP A 95 2.80 8.20 9.09
CA TRP A 95 3.57 9.28 8.49
C TRP A 95 5.01 9.29 8.99
N GLN A 96 5.21 9.10 10.29
CA GLN A 96 6.54 8.97 10.89
C GLN A 96 7.31 7.79 10.27
N LYS A 97 6.64 6.64 10.11
CA LYS A 97 7.24 5.48 9.42
C LYS A 97 7.61 5.79 7.97
N VAL A 98 6.79 6.53 7.22
CA VAL A 98 7.10 6.91 5.82
C VAL A 98 8.34 7.80 5.75
N ILE A 99 8.51 8.72 6.70
CA ILE A 99 9.69 9.59 6.78
C ILE A 99 10.93 8.74 7.10
N GLU A 100 10.83 7.83 8.08
CA GLU A 100 11.91 6.93 8.49
C GLU A 100 12.29 5.91 7.42
N SER A 101 11.33 5.47 6.60
CA SER A 101 11.56 4.58 5.46
C SER A 101 12.07 5.33 4.22
N GLY A 102 12.22 6.66 4.27
CA GLY A 102 12.63 7.45 3.12
C GLY A 102 11.62 7.40 1.96
N GLY A 103 10.34 7.17 2.26
CA GLY A 103 9.29 7.02 1.26
C GLY A 103 9.23 5.65 0.58
N GLU A 104 9.95 4.64 1.08
CA GLU A 104 9.78 3.26 0.60
C GLU A 104 8.39 2.73 1.00
N TYR A 105 7.73 2.06 0.06
CA TYR A 105 6.45 1.40 0.28
C TYR A 105 6.62 0.21 1.24
N PHE A 106 5.72 0.08 2.21
CA PHE A 106 5.67 -1.07 3.10
C PHE A 106 5.02 -2.24 2.38
N ASP A 107 5.68 -3.40 2.39
CA ASP A 107 5.05 -4.66 1.98
C ASP A 107 4.07 -5.10 3.07
N TYR A 108 2.81 -5.38 2.68
CA TYR A 108 1.73 -5.89 3.55
C TYR A 108 1.67 -7.41 3.54
#